data_AF-A0A5E4C0H1-F1
#
_entry.id   AF-A0A5E4C0H1-F1
#
_cell.length_a   1.000
_cell.length_b   1.000
_cell.length_c   1.000
_cell.angle_alpha   90.00
_cell.angle_beta   90.00
_cell.angle_gamma   90.00
#
_symmetry.space_group_name_H-M   'P 1'
#
loop_
_entity.id
_entity.type
_entity.pdbx_description
1 polymer ?
#
loop_
_entity_poly.entity_id
_entity_poly.type
_entity_poly.pdbx_seq_one_letter_code
_entity_poly.pdbx_strand_id
1 'polypeptide(L)'
;MQVEEFNKKNYWKKKGIAIIPMKFSVGFAATSFHQAAALVHIYTDGSVLVTHGGNELGQGIHTKMLQVASRELKVPMSYLHICETSTATVPNTIATAASIGADVNGRAVQIEGAFIQGMGLYTTEELQYSPEGVLYSRSSDEYKIPTITDVPEEFNVSLLPSSQTPLTIYSSKGLGESGMFLGSSVFFAIMDAVAAARRERDAAEDFTVKSPATPEQVRMACADRFTEMIPRDDPKTFKPWSIPIV
;
A
#
# COMPACT_ATOMS: atom_id res chain seq x y z
N MET A 1 -1.16 5.07 -28.03
CA MET A 1 -1.56 4.53 -29.35
C MET A 1 -2.40 3.25 -29.24
N GLN A 2 -2.02 2.23 -28.44
CA GLN A 2 -2.81 0.98 -28.34
C GLN A 2 -4.15 1.09 -27.57
N VAL A 3 -4.22 1.89 -26.49
CA VAL A 3 -5.44 2.04 -25.66
C VAL A 3 -6.57 2.71 -26.43
N GLU A 4 -6.31 3.86 -27.05
CA GLU A 4 -7.30 4.59 -27.84
C GLU A 4 -7.83 3.77 -29.02
N GLU A 5 -6.95 3.04 -29.71
CA GLU A 5 -7.34 2.18 -30.82
C GLU A 5 -8.23 1.02 -30.36
N PHE A 6 -7.91 0.41 -29.21
CA PHE A 6 -8.77 -0.60 -28.59
C PHE A 6 -10.14 -0.01 -28.25
N ASN A 7 -10.18 1.18 -27.64
CA ASN A 7 -11.42 1.83 -27.22
C ASN A 7 -12.33 2.17 -28.40
N LYS A 8 -11.79 2.58 -29.56
CA LYS A 8 -12.57 2.84 -30.78
C LYS A 8 -13.21 1.58 -31.37
N LYS A 9 -12.60 0.40 -31.15
CA LYS A 9 -13.07 -0.88 -31.68
C LYS A 9 -14.02 -1.62 -30.73
N ASN A 10 -14.13 -1.19 -29.48
CA ASN A 10 -14.84 -1.91 -28.43
C ASN A 10 -15.79 -0.98 -27.67
N TYR A 11 -17.10 -1.18 -27.83
CA TYR A 11 -18.12 -0.36 -27.18
C TYR A 11 -18.39 -0.76 -25.72
N TRP A 12 -18.40 -2.07 -25.44
CA TRP A 12 -18.73 -2.63 -24.13
C TRP A 12 -17.51 -2.91 -23.23
N LYS A 13 -16.30 -2.75 -23.76
CA LYS A 13 -15.04 -2.95 -23.03
C LYS A 13 -14.10 -1.80 -23.33
N LYS A 14 -13.58 -1.16 -22.29
CA LYS A 14 -12.61 -0.07 -22.42
C LYS A 14 -11.33 -0.41 -21.67
N LYS A 15 -10.23 0.13 -22.17
CA LYS A 15 -8.93 0.18 -21.48
C LYS A 15 -8.67 1.62 -21.07
N GLY A 16 -7.91 1.79 -20.01
CA GLY A 16 -7.38 3.09 -19.58
C GLY A 16 -5.95 2.93 -19.11
N ILE A 17 -5.24 4.06 -19.03
CA ILE A 17 -3.85 4.11 -18.59
C ILE A 17 -3.62 5.36 -17.75
N ALA A 18 -2.84 5.21 -16.68
CA ALA A 18 -2.47 6.34 -15.83
C ALA A 18 -1.02 6.19 -15.36
N ILE A 19 -0.38 7.34 -15.17
CA ILE A 19 0.93 7.45 -14.54
C ILE A 19 0.84 8.51 -13.45
N ILE A 20 1.31 8.17 -12.26
CA ILE A 20 1.27 9.07 -11.10
C ILE A 20 2.69 9.25 -10.54
N PRO A 21 3.14 10.49 -10.33
CA PRO A 21 4.36 10.74 -9.58
C PRO A 21 4.09 10.63 -8.08
N MET A 22 5.16 10.41 -7.31
CA MET A 22 5.07 10.42 -5.86
C MET A 22 6.30 11.09 -5.25
N LYS A 23 6.05 11.91 -4.22
CA LYS A 23 7.05 12.32 -3.24
C LYS A 23 6.56 11.93 -1.85
N PHE A 24 7.22 10.95 -1.25
CA PHE A 24 6.91 10.49 0.10
C PHE A 24 8.00 10.96 1.06
N SER A 25 7.59 11.64 2.13
CA SER A 25 8.49 12.09 3.19
C SER A 25 8.49 11.07 4.32
N VAL A 26 9.65 10.87 4.96
CA VAL A 26 9.87 9.82 5.96
C VAL A 26 10.22 10.46 7.30
N GLY A 27 9.75 9.89 8.41
CA GLY A 27 10.05 10.35 9.77
C GLY A 27 8.84 10.84 10.58
N PHE A 28 9.08 11.16 11.84
CA PHE A 28 8.07 11.65 12.78
C PHE A 28 8.07 13.18 12.88
N ALA A 29 6.99 13.76 13.42
CA ALA A 29 6.89 15.22 13.57
C ALA A 29 7.80 15.81 14.65
N ALA A 30 8.12 15.04 15.70
CA ALA A 30 8.97 15.51 16.81
C ALA A 30 10.29 14.74 16.88
N THR A 31 11.38 15.45 17.19
CA THR A 31 12.73 14.89 17.27
C THR A 31 12.83 13.75 18.29
N SER A 32 12.09 13.83 19.41
CA SER A 32 12.07 12.78 20.44
C SER A 32 11.59 11.41 19.93
N PHE A 33 10.81 11.37 18.86
CA PHE A 33 10.35 10.11 18.24
C PHE A 33 11.37 9.47 17.29
N HIS A 34 12.51 10.12 17.04
CA HIS A 34 13.60 9.56 16.23
C HIS A 34 14.67 8.86 17.08
N GLN A 35 14.48 8.75 18.40
CA GLN A 35 15.40 8.01 19.25
C GLN A 35 15.29 6.50 19.00
N ALA A 36 16.44 5.82 19.03
CA ALA A 36 16.52 4.37 18.93
C ALA A 36 17.62 3.85 19.86
N ALA A 37 17.47 2.62 20.34
CA ALA A 37 18.43 1.98 21.22
C ALA A 37 18.60 0.49 20.85
N ALA A 38 19.80 -0.02 21.14
CA ALA A 38 20.17 -1.41 20.95
C ALA A 38 21.10 -1.86 22.08
N LEU A 39 21.08 -3.16 22.36
CA LEU A 39 21.96 -3.84 23.31
C LEU A 39 22.67 -4.98 22.57
N VAL A 40 24.00 -5.06 22.75
CA VAL A 40 24.86 -6.03 22.07
C VAL A 40 25.70 -6.76 23.11
N HIS A 41 25.63 -8.09 23.11
CA HIS A 41 26.45 -8.96 23.94
C HIS A 41 27.40 -9.76 23.05
N ILE A 42 28.69 -9.76 23.40
CA ILE A 42 29.69 -10.65 22.79
C ILE A 42 30.05 -11.68 23.84
N TYR A 43 29.76 -12.95 23.56
CA TYR A 43 30.08 -14.06 24.45
C TYR A 43 31.54 -14.48 24.29
N THR A 44 32.03 -15.24 25.27
CA THR A 44 33.43 -15.69 25.31
C THR A 44 33.80 -16.67 24.20
N ASP A 45 32.81 -17.30 23.56
CA ASP A 45 32.98 -18.15 22.37
C ASP A 45 33.04 -17.37 21.05
N GLY A 46 32.87 -16.04 21.12
CA GLY A 46 32.88 -15.14 19.97
C GLY A 46 31.51 -14.97 19.30
N SER A 47 30.46 -15.65 19.76
CA SER A 47 29.10 -15.40 19.30
C SER A 47 28.58 -14.06 19.81
N VAL A 48 27.68 -13.43 19.04
CA VAL A 48 27.15 -12.10 19.35
C VAL A 48 25.63 -12.13 19.36
N LEU A 49 25.04 -11.72 20.48
CA LEU A 49 23.61 -11.49 20.60
C LEU A 49 23.32 -10.00 20.48
N VAL A 50 22.49 -9.64 19.51
CA VAL A 50 22.01 -8.28 19.27
C VAL A 50 20.53 -8.22 19.63
N THR A 51 20.11 -7.14 20.29
CA THR A 51 18.69 -6.78 20.45
C THR A 51 18.53 -5.28 20.28
N HIS A 52 17.38 -4.86 19.77
CA HIS A 52 17.07 -3.45 19.51
C HIS A 52 15.57 -3.20 19.69
N GLY A 53 15.18 -1.93 19.82
CA GLY A 53 13.79 -1.55 20.10
C GLY A 53 12.79 -1.69 18.95
N GLY A 54 13.19 -2.31 17.84
CA GLY A 54 12.36 -2.44 16.63
C GLY A 54 11.78 -3.84 16.52
N ASN A 55 10.54 -3.96 16.04
CA ASN A 55 9.81 -5.23 15.94
C ASN A 55 9.81 -5.77 14.51
N GLU A 56 10.04 -7.07 14.35
CA GLU A 56 9.87 -7.78 13.08
C GLU A 56 8.39 -8.04 12.79
N LEU A 57 7.91 -7.53 11.66
CA LEU A 57 6.55 -7.62 11.14
C LEU A 57 6.53 -8.20 9.70
N GLY A 58 7.65 -8.76 9.24
CA GLY A 58 7.84 -9.29 7.88
C GLY A 58 8.64 -8.35 6.95
N GLN A 59 8.99 -7.15 7.43
CA GLN A 59 9.76 -6.14 6.69
C GLN A 59 11.28 -6.38 6.68
N GLY A 60 11.76 -7.35 7.46
CA GLY A 60 13.15 -7.79 7.51
C GLY A 60 14.07 -6.88 8.33
N ILE A 61 13.56 -6.28 9.40
CA ILE A 61 14.36 -5.41 10.28
C ILE A 61 15.48 -6.19 10.99
N HIS A 62 15.21 -7.40 11.49
CA HIS A 62 16.22 -8.20 12.19
C HIS A 62 17.35 -8.59 11.23
N THR A 63 16.99 -9.02 10.02
CA THR A 63 17.96 -9.36 8.97
C THR A 63 18.89 -8.18 8.66
N LYS A 64 18.33 -6.97 8.55
CA LYS A 64 19.10 -5.74 8.28
C LYS A 64 20.02 -5.38 9.44
N MET A 65 19.55 -5.49 10.68
CA MET A 65 20.39 -5.20 11.84
C MET A 65 21.57 -6.18 11.95
N LEU A 66 21.37 -7.45 11.60
CA LEU A 66 22.46 -8.42 11.49
C LEU A 66 23.47 -8.06 10.38
N GLN A 67 23.01 -7.52 9.24
CA GLN A 67 23.90 -7.03 8.18
C GLN A 67 24.74 -5.83 8.62
N VAL A 68 24.12 -4.88 9.35
CA VAL A 68 24.83 -3.74 9.96
C VAL A 68 25.87 -4.24 10.95
N ALA A 69 25.48 -5.09 11.90
CA ALA A 69 26.39 -5.65 12.90
C ALA A 69 27.53 -6.45 12.26
N SER A 70 27.26 -7.24 11.21
CA SER A 70 28.29 -8.00 10.48
C SER A 70 29.32 -7.08 9.81
N ARG A 71 28.87 -5.98 9.21
CA ARG A 71 29.74 -5.01 8.56
C ARG A 71 30.60 -4.24 9.57
N GLU A 72 30.01 -3.79 10.67
CA GLU A 72 30.71 -3.00 11.69
C GLU A 72 31.68 -3.86 12.52
N LEU A 73 31.27 -5.08 12.90
CA LEU A 73 32.10 -6.01 13.67
C LEU A 73 33.06 -6.82 12.78
N LYS A 74 32.90 -6.78 11.46
CA LYS A 74 33.69 -7.54 10.48
C LYS A 74 33.70 -9.05 10.76
N VAL A 75 32.58 -9.58 11.25
CA VAL A 75 32.37 -11.01 11.46
C VAL A 75 31.29 -11.54 10.52
N PRO A 76 31.32 -12.83 10.17
CA PRO A 76 30.25 -13.43 9.37
C PRO A 76 28.90 -13.30 10.09
N MET A 77 27.80 -13.12 9.34
CA MET A 77 26.45 -13.08 9.92
C MET A 77 26.09 -14.34 10.71
N SER A 78 26.73 -15.48 10.44
CA SER A 78 26.51 -16.73 11.20
C SER A 78 26.98 -16.66 12.66
N TYR A 79 27.81 -15.68 13.02
CA TYR A 79 28.24 -15.43 14.40
C TYR A 79 27.26 -14.53 15.16
N LEU A 80 26.28 -13.96 14.47
CA LEU A 80 25.36 -12.96 15.00
C LEU A 80 23.95 -13.56 15.14
N HIS A 81 23.28 -13.23 16.23
CA HIS A 81 21.92 -13.67 16.50
C HIS A 81 21.07 -12.52 17.05
N ILE A 82 19.78 -12.49 16.67
CA ILE A 82 18.75 -11.65 17.30
C ILE A 82 17.67 -12.59 17.81
N CYS A 83 17.33 -12.49 19.09
CA CYS A 83 16.31 -13.34 19.71
C CYS A 83 14.92 -12.69 19.59
N GLU A 84 14.72 -11.55 20.26
CA GLU A 84 13.44 -10.85 20.29
C GLU A 84 13.61 -9.37 20.65
N THR A 85 12.50 -8.65 20.55
CA THR A 85 12.33 -7.28 21.06
C THR A 85 11.67 -7.35 22.43
N SER A 86 12.35 -6.89 23.49
CA SER A 86 11.81 -6.95 24.87
C SER A 86 12.11 -5.67 25.66
N THR A 87 11.09 -5.15 26.35
CA THR A 87 11.23 -3.96 27.22
C THR A 87 12.16 -4.20 28.42
N ALA A 88 12.45 -5.46 28.75
CA ALA A 88 13.45 -5.81 29.76
C ALA A 88 14.89 -5.58 29.26
N THR A 89 15.10 -5.60 27.94
CA THR A 89 16.43 -5.45 27.32
C THR A 89 16.67 -4.05 26.77
N VAL A 90 15.65 -3.44 26.16
CA VAL A 90 15.72 -2.09 25.59
C VAL A 90 14.50 -1.30 26.09
N PRO A 91 14.66 -0.44 27.11
CA PRO A 91 13.57 0.37 27.63
C PRO A 91 13.30 1.61 26.76
N ASN A 92 12.12 2.22 26.92
CA ASN A 92 11.74 3.51 26.32
C ASN A 92 11.81 3.56 24.77
N THR A 93 11.49 2.45 24.11
CA THR A 93 11.48 2.35 22.65
C THR A 93 10.29 3.08 22.03
N ILE A 94 10.45 3.58 20.82
CA ILE A 94 9.36 4.17 20.01
C ILE A 94 8.70 3.06 19.17
N ALA A 95 7.45 3.26 18.76
CA ALA A 95 6.76 2.35 17.85
C ALA A 95 7.55 2.14 16.54
N THR A 96 7.59 0.90 16.06
CA THR A 96 8.19 0.56 14.75
C THR A 96 7.26 1.04 13.63
N ALA A 97 7.43 2.30 13.21
CA ALA A 97 6.55 2.97 12.24
C ALA A 97 7.30 4.08 11.46
N ALA A 98 6.57 4.86 10.65
CA ALA A 98 7.06 6.00 9.87
C ALA A 98 8.18 5.66 8.88
N SER A 99 8.25 4.39 8.46
CA SER A 99 9.26 3.86 7.53
C SER A 99 10.73 4.08 7.91
N ILE A 100 11.06 4.37 9.18
CA ILE A 100 12.47 4.62 9.61
C ILE A 100 13.16 3.40 10.25
N GLY A 101 12.44 2.29 10.44
CA GLY A 101 12.89 1.19 11.31
C GLY A 101 14.09 0.38 10.79
N ALA A 102 14.26 0.20 9.47
CA ALA A 102 15.35 -0.62 8.95
C ALA A 102 15.57 -0.43 7.44
N ASP A 103 16.79 -0.08 7.06
CA ASP A 103 17.18 0.07 5.65
C ASP A 103 18.43 -0.77 5.39
N VAL A 104 18.54 -1.74 4.49
CA VAL A 104 18.22 -1.86 3.04
C VAL A 104 18.13 -3.37 2.67
N ASN A 105 17.82 -3.73 1.41
CA ASN A 105 17.68 -5.08 0.82
C ASN A 105 16.24 -5.61 0.61
N GLY A 106 15.25 -5.18 1.41
CA GLY A 106 13.83 -5.54 1.22
C GLY A 106 13.00 -4.60 0.32
N ARG A 107 13.64 -3.69 -0.44
CA ARG A 107 12.93 -2.55 -1.06
C ARG A 107 11.91 -2.96 -2.12
N ALA A 108 12.24 -3.88 -3.01
CA ALA A 108 11.32 -4.29 -4.08
C ALA A 108 10.08 -4.98 -3.52
N VAL A 109 10.26 -5.96 -2.62
CA VAL A 109 9.16 -6.68 -1.97
C VAL A 109 8.28 -5.73 -1.14
N GLN A 110 8.86 -4.76 -0.43
CA GLN A 110 8.09 -3.73 0.28
C GLN A 110 7.30 -2.84 -0.68
N ILE A 111 7.88 -2.44 -1.81
CA ILE A 111 7.19 -1.64 -2.83
C ILE A 111 6.03 -2.44 -3.43
N GLU A 112 6.24 -3.69 -3.80
CA GLU A 112 5.21 -4.57 -4.36
C GLU A 112 4.08 -4.80 -3.35
N GLY A 113 4.41 -5.18 -2.11
CA GLY A 113 3.42 -5.40 -1.06
C GLY A 113 2.60 -4.14 -0.74
N ALA A 114 3.28 -2.99 -0.57
CA ALA A 114 2.59 -1.73 -0.33
C ALA A 114 1.75 -1.30 -1.54
N PHE A 115 2.24 -1.49 -2.77
CA PHE A 115 1.47 -1.21 -3.99
C PHE A 115 0.19 -2.04 -4.05
N ILE A 116 0.25 -3.34 -3.76
CA ILE A 116 -0.93 -4.21 -3.76
C ILE A 116 -1.90 -3.83 -2.64
N GLN A 117 -1.42 -3.48 -1.44
CA GLN A 117 -2.28 -2.92 -0.38
C GLN A 117 -2.98 -1.62 -0.83
N GLY A 118 -2.24 -0.72 -1.50
CA GLY A 118 -2.81 0.48 -2.08
C GLY A 118 -3.85 0.18 -3.17
N MET A 119 -3.55 -0.76 -4.06
CA MET A 119 -4.47 -1.19 -5.11
C MET A 119 -5.78 -1.70 -4.50
N GLY A 120 -5.70 -2.54 -3.47
CA GLY A 120 -6.88 -3.01 -2.73
C GLY A 120 -7.69 -1.86 -2.15
N LEU A 121 -7.04 -0.95 -1.41
CA LEU A 121 -7.66 0.25 -0.85
C LEU A 121 -8.43 1.08 -1.88
N TYR A 122 -7.88 1.25 -3.09
CA TYR A 122 -8.50 2.09 -4.11
C TYR A 122 -9.48 1.36 -5.03
N THR A 123 -9.61 0.04 -4.96
CA THR A 123 -10.41 -0.73 -5.95
C THR A 123 -11.37 -1.75 -5.35
N THR A 124 -10.93 -2.58 -4.39
CA THR A 124 -11.71 -3.74 -3.91
C THR A 124 -12.11 -3.68 -2.46
N GLU A 125 -11.25 -3.14 -1.59
CA GLU A 125 -11.44 -3.17 -0.14
C GLU A 125 -12.48 -2.13 0.27
N GLU A 126 -13.69 -2.59 0.60
CA GLU A 126 -14.81 -1.75 1.00
C GLU A 126 -15.33 -2.18 2.38
N LEU A 127 -15.53 -1.20 3.26
CA LEU A 127 -16.22 -1.40 4.54
C LEU A 127 -17.67 -0.93 4.42
N GLN A 128 -18.60 -1.81 4.74
CA GLN A 128 -20.03 -1.52 4.67
C GLN A 128 -20.63 -1.40 6.07
N TYR A 129 -21.43 -0.36 6.30
CA TYR A 129 -21.97 -0.05 7.61
C TYR A 129 -23.47 0.19 7.53
N SER A 130 -24.20 -0.31 8.54
CA SER A 130 -25.60 0.04 8.72
C SER A 130 -25.77 1.53 9.06
N PRO A 131 -26.98 2.09 8.90
CA PRO A 131 -27.29 3.45 9.36
C PRO A 131 -27.09 3.67 10.87
N GLU A 132 -27.02 2.59 11.66
CA GLU A 132 -26.74 2.62 13.10
C GLU A 132 -25.24 2.53 13.43
N GLY A 133 -24.37 2.49 12.42
CA GLY A 133 -22.93 2.35 12.61
C GLY A 133 -22.46 0.91 12.84
N VAL A 134 -23.29 -0.09 12.50
CA VAL A 134 -22.92 -1.50 12.63
C VAL A 134 -22.12 -1.93 11.41
N LEU A 135 -20.84 -2.30 11.60
CA LEU A 135 -20.01 -2.85 10.52
C LEU A 135 -20.60 -4.19 10.04
N TYR A 136 -20.78 -4.35 8.74
CA TYR A 136 -21.23 -5.61 8.13
C TYR A 136 -20.08 -6.47 7.64
N SER A 137 -19.07 -5.89 6.98
CA SER A 137 -17.94 -6.62 6.41
C SER A 137 -16.95 -7.08 7.50
N ARG A 138 -17.27 -8.18 8.20
CA ARG A 138 -16.53 -8.66 9.38
C ARG A 138 -15.68 -9.89 9.11
N SER A 139 -15.75 -10.44 7.91
CA SER A 139 -15.07 -11.65 7.51
C SER A 139 -14.33 -11.46 6.19
N SER A 140 -13.39 -12.35 5.87
CA SER A 140 -12.75 -12.42 4.54
C SER A 140 -13.74 -12.73 3.42
N ASP A 141 -14.93 -13.24 3.76
CA ASP A 141 -15.98 -13.51 2.80
C ASP A 141 -16.70 -12.23 2.34
N GLU A 142 -16.64 -11.18 3.14
CA GLU A 142 -17.29 -9.89 2.88
C GLU A 142 -16.27 -8.78 2.60
N TYR A 143 -15.14 -8.76 3.32
CA TYR A 143 -14.03 -7.83 3.10
C TYR A 143 -12.97 -8.45 2.20
N LYS A 144 -12.89 -7.97 0.95
CA LYS A 144 -12.07 -8.57 -0.11
C LYS A 144 -10.75 -7.84 -0.30
N ILE A 145 -9.71 -8.40 0.30
CA ILE A 145 -8.32 -8.05 -0.02
C ILE A 145 -7.94 -8.55 -1.42
N PRO A 146 -6.96 -7.92 -2.09
CA PRO A 146 -6.42 -8.43 -3.34
C PRO A 146 -5.89 -9.85 -3.21
N THR A 147 -6.19 -10.66 -4.21
CA THR A 147 -5.75 -12.04 -4.36
C THR A 147 -4.82 -12.18 -5.57
N ILE A 148 -4.31 -13.39 -5.82
CA ILE A 148 -3.40 -13.66 -6.94
C ILE A 148 -3.97 -13.26 -8.31
N THR A 149 -5.30 -13.28 -8.48
CA THR A 149 -5.95 -12.92 -9.75
C THR A 149 -6.11 -11.41 -9.94
N ASP A 150 -5.87 -10.62 -8.90
CA ASP A 150 -6.03 -9.16 -8.92
C ASP A 150 -4.70 -8.45 -9.18
N VAL A 151 -3.57 -9.14 -8.94
CA VAL A 151 -2.22 -8.62 -9.21
C VAL A 151 -2.04 -8.38 -10.72
N PRO A 152 -1.37 -7.29 -11.14
CA PRO A 152 -1.05 -7.07 -12.54
C PRO A 152 -0.30 -8.25 -13.14
N GLU A 153 -0.79 -8.77 -14.28
CA GLU A 153 -0.16 -9.89 -15.00
C GLU A 153 1.31 -9.59 -15.34
N GLU A 154 1.58 -8.35 -15.69
CA GLU A 154 2.92 -7.82 -15.87
C GLU A 154 3.20 -6.76 -14.80
N PHE A 155 4.08 -7.08 -13.85
CA PHE A 155 4.47 -6.19 -12.75
C PHE A 155 5.98 -5.97 -12.74
N ASN A 156 6.41 -4.81 -13.25
CA ASN A 156 7.82 -4.45 -13.35
C ASN A 156 8.21 -3.41 -12.28
N VAL A 157 9.16 -3.76 -11.42
CA VAL A 157 9.72 -2.85 -10.41
C VAL A 157 11.19 -2.60 -10.69
N SER A 158 11.59 -1.33 -10.71
CA SER A 158 12.98 -0.91 -10.91
C SER A 158 13.39 0.07 -9.84
N LEU A 159 14.57 -0.13 -9.26
CA LEU A 159 15.17 0.81 -8.31
C LEU A 159 16.05 1.78 -9.09
N LEU A 160 15.83 3.09 -8.89
CA LEU A 160 16.68 4.11 -9.47
C LEU A 160 18.14 3.88 -9.00
N PRO A 161 19.15 4.05 -9.89
CA PRO A 161 20.55 3.94 -9.51
C PRO A 161 20.88 4.79 -8.28
N SER A 162 21.76 4.26 -7.44
CA SER A 162 22.01 4.83 -6.12
C SER A 162 22.54 6.27 -6.22
N SER A 163 21.86 7.19 -5.55
CA SER A 163 22.34 8.53 -5.26
C SER A 163 22.82 8.57 -3.82
N GLN A 164 24.03 9.10 -3.56
CA GLN A 164 24.53 9.22 -2.20
C GLN A 164 23.68 10.21 -1.38
N THR A 165 23.39 9.82 -0.15
CA THR A 165 22.79 10.70 0.86
C THR A 165 23.54 10.53 2.18
N PRO A 166 24.16 11.58 2.73
CA PRO A 166 24.92 11.47 3.97
C PRO A 166 24.04 11.42 5.22
N LEU A 167 22.73 11.64 5.08
CA LEU A 167 21.80 11.81 6.21
C LEU A 167 21.33 10.48 6.82
N THR A 168 21.51 9.37 6.14
CA THR A 168 20.94 8.06 6.51
C THR A 168 22.00 6.97 6.48
N ILE A 169 21.76 5.90 7.24
CA ILE A 169 22.68 4.77 7.36
C ILE A 169 23.00 4.18 5.98
N TYR A 170 24.29 4.10 5.64
CA TYR A 170 24.76 3.60 4.34
C TYR A 170 24.04 4.22 3.12
N SER A 171 23.68 5.50 3.21
CA SER A 171 22.93 6.23 2.17
C SER A 171 21.61 5.59 1.76
N SER A 172 20.92 4.99 2.74
CA SER A 172 19.66 4.34 2.51
C SER A 172 18.44 5.26 2.57
N LYS A 173 17.25 4.71 2.29
CA LYS A 173 15.94 5.36 2.39
C LYS A 173 14.91 4.31 2.79
N GLY A 174 14.08 4.66 3.76
CA GLY A 174 12.89 3.91 4.15
C GLY A 174 11.80 4.00 3.12
N LEU A 175 11.22 2.86 2.75
CA LEU A 175 10.22 2.76 1.66
C LEU A 175 8.96 1.97 2.05
N GLY A 176 8.83 1.54 3.30
CA GLY A 176 7.77 0.62 3.75
C GLY A 176 6.36 1.07 3.39
N GLU A 177 6.06 2.37 3.54
CA GLU A 177 4.74 2.94 3.24
C GLU A 177 4.64 3.50 1.82
N SER A 178 5.78 3.74 1.17
CA SER A 178 5.83 4.55 -0.05
C SER A 178 5.08 3.92 -1.23
N GLY A 179 5.06 2.58 -1.36
CA GLY A 179 4.35 1.92 -2.45
C GLY A 179 2.82 2.08 -2.39
N MET A 180 2.26 2.40 -1.22
CA MET A 180 0.80 2.39 -1.00
C MET A 180 0.06 3.41 -1.87
N PHE A 181 0.56 4.65 -1.95
CA PHE A 181 -0.08 5.66 -2.80
C PHE A 181 0.04 5.32 -4.30
N LEU A 182 1.10 4.61 -4.71
CA LEU A 182 1.29 4.22 -6.11
C LEU A 182 0.19 3.25 -6.61
N GLY A 183 -0.49 2.54 -5.71
CA GLY A 183 -1.67 1.74 -6.04
C GLY A 183 -2.82 2.56 -6.64
N SER A 184 -2.90 3.87 -6.37
CA SER A 184 -3.91 4.75 -6.96
C SER A 184 -3.75 4.91 -8.49
N SER A 185 -2.62 4.50 -9.06
CA SER A 185 -2.44 4.44 -10.52
C SER A 185 -3.49 3.55 -11.18
N VAL A 186 -3.87 2.43 -10.54
CA VAL A 186 -4.91 1.52 -11.02
C VAL A 186 -6.27 2.20 -10.99
N PHE A 187 -6.57 2.93 -9.92
CA PHE A 187 -7.80 3.73 -9.80
C PHE A 187 -7.91 4.78 -10.91
N PHE A 188 -6.86 5.54 -11.18
CA PHE A 188 -6.87 6.52 -12.26
C PHE A 188 -6.93 5.87 -13.65
N ALA A 189 -6.32 4.68 -13.83
CA ALA A 189 -6.45 3.92 -15.08
C ALA A 189 -7.90 3.44 -15.30
N ILE A 190 -8.60 3.03 -14.24
CA ILE A 190 -10.04 2.71 -14.30
C ILE A 190 -10.84 3.97 -14.65
N MET A 191 -10.55 5.12 -14.02
CA MET A 191 -11.24 6.37 -14.35
C MET A 191 -11.03 6.82 -15.80
N ASP A 192 -9.83 6.65 -16.35
CA ASP A 192 -9.57 6.93 -17.78
C ASP A 192 -10.40 6.00 -18.69
N ALA A 193 -10.52 4.72 -18.34
CA ALA A 193 -11.37 3.77 -19.07
C ALA A 193 -12.87 4.16 -19.01
N VAL A 194 -13.36 4.59 -17.84
CA VAL A 194 -14.72 5.09 -17.64
C VAL A 194 -14.95 6.37 -18.44
N ALA A 195 -14.00 7.32 -18.42
CA ALA A 195 -14.08 8.54 -19.22
C ALA A 195 -14.18 8.21 -20.72
N ALA A 196 -13.41 7.24 -21.21
CA ALA A 196 -13.49 6.78 -22.58
C ALA A 196 -14.87 6.17 -22.93
N ALA A 197 -15.49 5.41 -22.02
CA ALA A 197 -16.84 4.89 -22.21
C ALA A 197 -17.89 6.01 -22.28
N ARG A 198 -17.78 7.02 -21.41
CA ARG A 198 -18.73 8.13 -21.34
C ARG A 198 -18.63 9.04 -22.57
N ARG A 199 -17.41 9.38 -23.01
CA ARG A 199 -17.16 10.17 -24.22
C ARG A 199 -17.74 9.54 -25.49
N GLU A 200 -17.67 8.22 -25.62
CA GLU A 200 -18.26 7.53 -26.78
C GLU A 200 -19.80 7.55 -26.77
N ARG A 201 -20.41 7.76 -25.62
CA ARG A 201 -21.88 7.72 -25.42
C ARG A 201 -22.50 9.09 -25.29
N ASP A 202 -21.75 10.16 -25.58
CA ASP A 202 -22.16 11.55 -25.40
C ASP A 202 -22.71 11.84 -23.98
N ALA A 203 -22.23 11.11 -22.98
CA ALA A 203 -22.57 11.34 -21.58
C ALA A 203 -21.69 12.47 -21.00
N ALA A 204 -22.19 13.17 -19.98
CA ALA A 204 -21.46 14.27 -19.34
C ALA A 204 -20.04 13.87 -18.93
N GLU A 205 -19.06 14.69 -19.33
CA GLU A 205 -17.64 14.48 -18.98
C GLU A 205 -17.36 14.72 -17.50
N ASP A 206 -18.21 15.48 -16.81
CA ASP A 206 -18.16 15.62 -15.37
C ASP A 206 -18.77 14.37 -14.72
N PHE A 207 -17.91 13.53 -14.17
CA PHE A 207 -18.29 12.36 -13.38
C PHE A 207 -17.33 12.19 -12.21
N THR A 208 -17.81 11.59 -11.14
CA THR A 208 -17.00 11.27 -9.97
C THR A 208 -17.09 9.78 -9.72
N VAL A 209 -15.93 9.12 -9.70
CA VAL A 209 -15.79 7.78 -9.12
C VAL A 209 -15.16 7.97 -7.75
N LYS A 210 -15.82 7.48 -6.71
CA LYS A 210 -15.27 7.51 -5.35
C LYS A 210 -14.32 6.33 -5.15
N SER A 211 -13.37 6.49 -4.25
CA SER A 211 -12.59 5.36 -3.74
C SER A 211 -13.41 4.63 -2.67
N PRO A 212 -13.38 3.29 -2.65
CA PRO A 212 -12.81 2.39 -3.67
C PRO A 212 -13.62 2.38 -4.98
N ALA A 213 -12.95 2.27 -6.13
CA ALA A 213 -13.58 2.10 -7.45
C ALA A 213 -14.09 0.67 -7.64
N THR A 214 -15.07 0.28 -6.82
CA THR A 214 -15.67 -1.05 -6.83
C THR A 214 -16.39 -1.32 -8.16
N PRO A 215 -16.67 -2.60 -8.50
CA PRO A 215 -17.47 -2.94 -9.67
C PRO A 215 -18.82 -2.20 -9.73
N GLU A 216 -19.45 -1.93 -8.57
CA GLU A 216 -20.66 -1.12 -8.47
C GLU A 216 -20.44 0.31 -8.99
N GLN A 217 -19.44 1.01 -8.44
CA GLN A 217 -19.11 2.38 -8.83
C GLN A 217 -18.77 2.48 -10.33
N VAL A 218 -17.93 1.56 -10.82
CA VAL A 218 -17.50 1.51 -12.23
C VAL A 218 -18.70 1.23 -13.15
N ARG A 219 -19.56 0.28 -12.80
CA ARG A 219 -20.74 -0.05 -13.61
C ARG A 219 -21.70 1.12 -13.71
N MET A 220 -21.98 1.79 -12.58
CA MET A 220 -22.92 2.91 -12.53
C MET A 220 -22.37 4.17 -13.21
N ALA A 221 -21.05 4.37 -13.20
CA ALA A 221 -20.41 5.46 -13.93
C ALA A 221 -20.45 5.28 -15.46
N CYS A 222 -20.42 4.02 -15.94
CA CYS A 222 -20.60 3.66 -17.34
C CYS A 222 -22.09 3.64 -17.75
N ALA A 223 -22.78 4.78 -17.61
CA ALA A 223 -24.19 4.92 -17.94
C ALA A 223 -24.51 4.45 -19.37
N ASP A 224 -25.61 3.73 -19.51
CA ASP A 224 -26.18 3.25 -20.75
C ASP A 224 -27.70 3.06 -20.59
N ARG A 225 -28.36 2.58 -21.64
CA ARG A 225 -29.80 2.31 -21.64
C ARG A 225 -30.27 1.47 -20.44
N PHE A 226 -29.44 0.54 -19.94
CA PHE A 226 -29.85 -0.31 -18.83
C PHE A 226 -29.84 0.46 -17.51
N THR A 227 -28.92 1.41 -17.37
CA THR A 227 -28.85 2.28 -16.19
C THR A 227 -30.07 3.20 -16.08
N GLU A 228 -30.64 3.59 -17.22
CA GLU A 228 -31.85 4.42 -17.33
C GLU A 228 -33.14 3.62 -17.10
N MET A 229 -33.13 2.32 -17.41
CA MET A 229 -34.28 1.42 -17.21
C MET A 229 -34.56 1.09 -15.74
N ILE A 230 -33.60 1.33 -14.84
CA ILE A 230 -33.72 0.96 -13.42
C ILE A 230 -34.60 2.01 -12.71
N PRO A 231 -35.71 1.61 -12.07
CA PRO A 231 -36.52 2.54 -11.27
C PRO A 231 -35.70 3.09 -10.10
N ARG A 232 -35.89 4.36 -9.79
CA ARG A 232 -35.19 5.04 -8.69
C ARG A 232 -36.17 5.28 -7.54
N ASP A 233 -35.80 4.81 -6.37
CA ASP A 233 -36.56 5.05 -5.14
C ASP A 233 -36.30 6.45 -4.59
N ASP A 234 -37.30 7.04 -3.94
CA ASP A 234 -37.13 8.29 -3.18
C ASP A 234 -36.35 7.98 -1.89
N PRO A 235 -35.17 8.59 -1.65
CA PRO A 235 -34.38 8.35 -0.44
C PRO A 235 -35.12 8.58 0.89
N LYS A 236 -36.25 9.30 0.87
CA LYS A 236 -37.07 9.55 2.07
C LYS A 236 -38.03 8.41 2.41
N THR A 237 -38.27 7.46 1.50
CA THR A 237 -39.30 6.42 1.67
C THR A 237 -38.76 5.13 2.25
N PHE A 238 -37.44 4.97 2.33
CA PHE A 238 -36.81 3.77 2.87
C PHE A 238 -35.59 4.11 3.72
N LYS A 239 -35.20 3.14 4.55
CA LYS A 239 -33.93 3.18 5.25
C LYS A 239 -32.94 2.29 4.48
N PRO A 240 -31.83 2.82 3.95
CA PRO A 240 -30.89 2.01 3.18
C PRO A 240 -30.24 0.95 4.08
N TRP A 241 -29.88 -0.17 3.47
CA TRP A 241 -29.18 -1.24 4.19
C TRP A 241 -27.75 -0.81 4.56
N SER A 242 -27.02 -0.19 3.64
CA SER A 242 -25.66 0.34 3.86
C SER A 242 -25.60 1.84 3.60
N ILE A 243 -24.74 2.56 4.33
CA ILE A 243 -24.42 3.96 4.10
C ILE A 243 -22.91 4.17 3.97
N PRO A 244 -22.46 5.11 3.13
CA PRO A 244 -21.06 5.49 3.09
C PRO A 244 -20.69 6.25 4.37
N ILE A 245 -19.58 5.86 5.01
CA ILE A 245 -18.98 6.66 6.07
C ILE A 245 -18.09 7.72 5.42
N VAL A 246 -18.44 8.98 5.61
CA VAL A 246 -17.66 10.16 5.16
C VAL A 246 -16.75 10.60 6.29
#